data_AF-A0A7X1IWE6-F1
#
_entry.id   AF-A0A7X1IWE6-F1
#
_cell.length_a   1.000
_cell.length_b   1.000
_cell.length_c   1.000
_cell.angle_alpha   90.00
_cell.angle_beta   90.00
_cell.angle_gamma   90.00
#
_symmetry.space_group_name_H-M   'P 1'
#
loop_
_entity.id
_entity.type
_entity.pdbx_description
1 polymer ?
#
loop_
_entity_poly.entity_id
_entity_poly.type
_entity_poly.pdbx_seq_one_letter_code
_entity_poly.pdbx_strand_id
1 'polypeptide(L)'
;MMSNNSQNNAEALTLPMETTDERKVKIGENALLLVIACFLGLVANWVGTGVTPVEALPGMAILYVASLVGLCCARFAPFYLPSVAWISLIAIIITIPGVPGAEFVSAEVDKLNFLALATPALAYGGLALTRNEFEIARRSGWKIVIVAICVMIGTYLGSAVVADLMLRITG
;
A
#
# COMPACT_ATOMS: atom_id res chain seq x y z
N MET A 1 16.94 -14.97 43.44
CA MET A 1 15.52 -14.63 43.16
C MET A 1 15.38 -13.53 42.09
N MET A 2 16.30 -13.40 41.14
CA MET A 2 16.37 -12.26 40.20
C MET A 2 16.18 -12.65 38.72
N SER A 3 15.73 -13.89 38.46
CA SER A 3 15.55 -14.43 37.09
C SER A 3 14.13 -14.27 36.55
N ASN A 4 13.15 -13.88 37.37
CA ASN A 4 11.72 -13.89 36.98
C ASN A 4 11.24 -12.57 36.34
N ASN A 5 12.05 -11.49 36.41
CA ASN A 5 11.61 -10.16 35.98
C ASN A 5 11.93 -9.85 34.50
N SER A 6 12.86 -10.60 33.89
CA SER A 6 13.22 -10.43 32.48
C SER A 6 12.31 -11.21 31.52
N GLN A 7 11.67 -12.30 31.98
CA GLN A 7 10.71 -13.07 31.19
C GLN A 7 9.33 -12.38 31.11
N ASN A 8 8.84 -11.80 32.21
CA ASN A 8 7.57 -11.07 32.23
C ASN A 8 7.54 -9.85 31.28
N ASN A 9 8.70 -9.23 31.01
CA ASN A 9 8.80 -8.10 30.08
C ASN A 9 8.79 -8.52 28.60
N ALA A 10 9.09 -9.79 28.29
CA ALA A 10 9.07 -10.31 26.92
C ALA A 10 7.65 -10.71 26.49
N GLU A 11 6.83 -11.27 27.39
CA GLU A 11 5.41 -11.56 27.14
C GLU A 11 4.55 -10.30 26.99
N ALA A 12 4.94 -9.17 27.59
CA ALA A 12 4.24 -7.89 27.40
C ALA A 12 4.47 -7.24 26.02
N LEU A 13 5.45 -7.75 25.24
CA LEU A 13 5.82 -7.24 23.91
C LEU A 13 5.31 -8.13 22.77
N THR A 14 4.74 -9.30 23.06
CA THR A 14 3.99 -10.08 22.07
C THR A 14 2.61 -9.46 21.95
N LEU A 15 2.49 -8.44 21.08
CA LEU A 15 1.17 -7.95 20.69
C LEU A 15 0.36 -9.15 20.16
N PRO A 16 -0.92 -9.30 20.54
CA PRO A 16 -1.78 -10.25 19.85
C PRO A 16 -1.73 -9.85 18.38
N MET A 17 -1.07 -10.68 17.57
CA MET A 17 -1.13 -10.55 16.12
C MET A 17 -2.59 -10.76 15.77
N GLU A 18 -3.33 -9.68 15.58
CA GLU A 18 -4.66 -9.76 14.99
C GLU A 18 -4.44 -10.27 13.57
N THR A 19 -4.52 -11.59 13.41
CA THR A 19 -4.46 -12.24 12.12
C THR A 19 -5.79 -11.94 11.45
N THR A 20 -5.90 -10.79 10.80
CA THR A 20 -6.98 -10.53 9.86
C THR A 20 -6.87 -11.62 8.79
N ASP A 21 -7.70 -12.67 8.94
CA ASP A 21 -7.73 -13.79 8.01
C ASP A 21 -8.21 -13.24 6.65
N GLU A 22 -7.25 -13.00 5.76
CA GLU A 22 -7.51 -12.50 4.41
C GLU A 22 -8.49 -13.40 3.64
N ARG A 23 -8.74 -14.65 4.07
CA ARG A 23 -9.75 -15.51 3.42
C ARG A 23 -11.19 -15.12 3.71
N LYS A 24 -11.45 -14.32 4.75
CA LYS A 24 -12.78 -13.73 5.01
C LYS A 24 -12.87 -12.29 4.52
N VAL A 25 -12.44 -12.04 3.27
CA VAL A 25 -12.83 -10.82 2.55
C VAL A 25 -14.36 -10.74 2.47
N LYS A 26 -14.99 -10.01 3.38
CA LYS A 26 -16.37 -9.56 3.20
C LYS A 26 -16.34 -8.46 2.15
N ILE A 27 -16.67 -8.83 0.92
CA ILE A 27 -16.57 -7.93 -0.24
C ILE A 27 -17.37 -6.65 0.01
N GLY A 28 -18.54 -6.73 0.66
CA GLY A 28 -19.37 -5.56 0.97
C GLY A 28 -18.73 -4.56 1.95
N GLU A 29 -18.04 -5.05 2.99
CA GLU A 29 -17.38 -4.18 3.99
C GLU A 29 -16.13 -3.53 3.40
N ASN A 30 -15.33 -4.30 2.65
CA ASN A 30 -14.16 -3.78 1.96
C ASN A 30 -14.52 -2.83 0.81
N ALA A 31 -15.63 -3.05 0.10
CA ALA A 31 -16.13 -2.13 -0.91
C ALA A 31 -16.46 -0.77 -0.29
N LEU A 32 -17.11 -0.74 0.88
CA LEU A 32 -17.39 0.49 1.59
C LEU A 32 -16.09 1.22 2.01
N LEU A 33 -15.12 0.48 2.56
CA LEU A 33 -13.81 1.04 2.91
C LEU A 33 -13.07 1.59 1.67
N LEU A 34 -13.16 0.90 0.52
CA LEU A 34 -12.59 1.36 -0.74
C LEU A 34 -13.26 2.66 -1.23
N VAL A 35 -14.57 2.81 -1.08
CA VAL A 35 -15.26 4.07 -1.42
C VAL A 35 -14.76 5.23 -0.55
N ILE A 36 -14.61 5.00 0.76
CA ILE A 36 -14.06 5.99 1.69
C ILE A 36 -12.62 6.35 1.28
N ALA A 37 -11.79 5.35 0.95
CA ALA A 37 -10.44 5.57 0.48
C ALA A 37 -10.38 6.35 -0.84
N CYS A 38 -11.30 6.09 -1.78
CA CYS A 38 -11.41 6.84 -3.03
C CYS A 38 -11.80 8.30 -2.78
N PHE A 39 -12.73 8.55 -1.85
CA PHE A 39 -13.11 9.90 -1.46
C PHE A 39 -11.94 10.67 -0.84
N LEU A 40 -11.24 10.05 0.13
CA LEU A 40 -10.04 10.63 0.74
C LEU A 40 -8.94 10.86 -0.32
N GLY A 41 -8.80 9.94 -1.26
CA GLY A 41 -7.88 10.03 -2.38
C GLY A 41 -8.19 11.22 -3.30
N LEU A 42 -9.45 11.45 -3.67
CA LEU A 42 -9.85 12.60 -4.48
C LEU A 42 -9.55 13.93 -3.77
N VAL A 43 -9.86 14.02 -2.47
CA VAL A 43 -9.53 15.21 -1.67
C VAL A 43 -8.02 15.42 -1.61
N ALA A 44 -7.25 14.36 -1.36
CA ALA A 44 -5.79 14.44 -1.33
C ALA A 44 -5.19 14.81 -2.68
N ASN A 45 -5.73 14.28 -3.79
CA ASN A 45 -5.31 14.62 -5.14
C ASN A 45 -5.56 16.10 -5.44
N TRP A 46 -6.73 16.62 -5.07
CA TRP A 46 -7.06 18.03 -5.27
C TRP A 46 -6.13 18.95 -4.46
N VAL A 47 -5.87 18.62 -3.20
CA VAL A 47 -4.92 19.38 -2.36
C VAL A 47 -3.49 19.29 -2.88
N GLY A 48 -3.07 18.12 -3.39
CA GLY A 48 -1.70 17.87 -3.83
C GLY A 48 -1.36 18.41 -5.23
N THR A 49 -2.34 18.49 -6.14
CA THR A 49 -2.10 18.82 -7.56
C THR A 49 -2.93 20.00 -8.08
N GLY A 50 -4.00 20.39 -7.38
CA GLY A 50 -4.94 21.40 -7.85
C GLY A 50 -5.95 20.90 -8.89
N VAL A 51 -5.85 19.66 -9.38
CA VAL A 51 -6.81 19.05 -10.31
C VAL A 51 -8.17 18.94 -9.64
N THR A 52 -9.24 19.36 -10.33
CA THR A 52 -10.56 19.35 -9.71
C THR A 52 -11.03 17.91 -9.45
N PRO A 53 -11.71 17.63 -8.32
CA PRO A 53 -12.19 16.28 -8.01
C PRO A 53 -13.09 15.70 -9.10
N VAL A 54 -13.78 16.56 -9.86
CA VAL A 54 -14.67 16.17 -10.95
C VAL A 54 -13.89 15.64 -12.16
N GLU A 55 -12.76 16.26 -12.50
CA GLU A 55 -11.88 15.81 -13.58
C GLU A 55 -11.10 14.54 -13.22
N ALA A 56 -10.79 14.36 -11.94
CA ALA A 56 -10.10 13.18 -11.39
C ALA A 56 -11.04 11.99 -11.13
N LEU A 57 -12.36 12.23 -11.12
CA LEU A 57 -13.39 11.23 -10.79
C LEU A 57 -13.37 10.01 -11.73
N PRO A 58 -13.23 10.14 -13.06
CA PRO A 58 -13.22 8.98 -13.96
C PRO A 58 -12.01 8.07 -13.70
N GLY A 59 -10.83 8.65 -13.50
CA GLY A 59 -9.62 7.90 -13.12
C GLY A 59 -9.81 7.16 -11.80
N MET A 60 -10.41 7.82 -10.80
CA MET A 60 -10.65 7.20 -9.49
C MET A 60 -11.68 6.08 -9.57
N ALA A 61 -12.72 6.24 -10.39
CA ALA A 61 -13.71 5.20 -10.62
C ALA A 61 -13.08 3.94 -11.25
N ILE A 62 -12.13 4.12 -12.18
CA ILE A 62 -11.39 3.01 -12.79
C ILE A 62 -10.56 2.27 -11.75
N LEU A 63 -9.81 2.99 -10.90
CA LEU A 63 -9.03 2.39 -9.82
C LEU A 63 -9.91 1.66 -8.79
N TYR A 64 -11.09 2.22 -8.47
CA TYR A 64 -12.06 1.56 -7.59
C TYR A 64 -12.56 0.23 -8.18
N VAL A 65 -12.97 0.24 -9.45
CA VAL A 65 -13.43 -0.97 -10.15
C VAL A 65 -12.31 -2.00 -10.23
N ALA A 66 -11.09 -1.60 -10.61
CA ALA A 66 -9.93 -2.49 -10.65
C ALA A 66 -9.65 -3.12 -9.28
N SER A 67 -9.76 -2.35 -8.21
CA SER A 67 -9.59 -2.82 -6.83
C SER A 67 -10.67 -3.82 -6.43
N LEU A 68 -11.93 -3.58 -6.78
CA LEU A 68 -13.03 -4.52 -6.53
C LEU A 68 -12.83 -5.85 -7.28
N VAL A 69 -12.46 -5.80 -8.57
CA VAL A 69 -12.22 -7.01 -9.36
C VAL A 69 -11.02 -7.77 -8.78
N GLY A 70 -9.95 -7.07 -8.40
CA GLY A 70 -8.76 -7.66 -7.76
C GLY A 70 -9.10 -8.37 -6.45
N LEU A 71 -9.95 -7.73 -5.64
CA LEU A 71 -10.42 -8.29 -4.38
C LEU A 71 -11.33 -9.52 -4.57
N CYS A 72 -12.19 -9.49 -5.59
CA CYS A 72 -12.98 -10.65 -6.00
C CYS A 72 -12.07 -11.80 -6.44
N CYS A 73 -11.09 -11.54 -7.32
CA CYS A 73 -10.13 -12.54 -7.77
C CYS A 73 -9.31 -13.13 -6.63
N ALA A 74 -8.84 -12.30 -5.68
CA ALA A 74 -8.11 -12.75 -4.49
C ALA A 74 -8.92 -13.74 -3.65
N ARG A 75 -10.26 -13.59 -3.59
CA ARG A 75 -11.14 -14.50 -2.85
C ARG A 75 -11.32 -15.86 -3.51
N PHE A 76 -11.33 -15.90 -4.85
CA PHE A 76 -11.54 -17.14 -5.61
C PHE A 76 -10.23 -17.88 -5.97
N ALA A 77 -9.08 -17.22 -5.85
CA ALA A 77 -7.81 -17.81 -6.21
C ALA A 77 -7.34 -18.87 -5.20
N PRO A 78 -6.85 -20.03 -5.66
CA PRO A 78 -6.31 -21.10 -4.80
C PRO A 78 -4.85 -20.85 -4.35
N PHE A 79 -4.20 -19.79 -4.84
CA PHE A 79 -2.80 -19.45 -4.56
C PHE A 79 -2.67 -18.42 -3.43
N TYR A 80 -1.65 -18.59 -2.57
CA TYR A 80 -1.32 -17.69 -1.47
C TYR A 80 -0.64 -16.42 -1.98
N LEU A 81 -1.44 -15.52 -2.56
CA LEU A 81 -1.01 -14.16 -2.91
C LEU A 81 -1.83 -13.17 -2.09
N PRO A 82 -1.18 -12.16 -1.47
CA PRO A 82 -1.90 -11.12 -0.75
C PRO A 82 -2.85 -10.38 -1.69
N SER A 83 -3.97 -9.88 -1.17
CA SER A 83 -4.98 -9.21 -1.99
C SER A 83 -4.41 -8.06 -2.83
N VAL A 84 -3.43 -7.34 -2.29
CA VAL A 84 -2.72 -6.23 -2.97
C VAL A 84 -2.01 -6.69 -4.25
N ALA A 85 -1.46 -7.91 -4.27
CA ALA A 85 -0.80 -8.45 -5.47
C ALA A 85 -1.80 -8.71 -6.61
N TRP A 86 -2.98 -9.24 -6.28
CA TRP A 86 -4.06 -9.44 -7.27
C TRP A 86 -4.56 -8.11 -7.84
N ILE A 87 -4.74 -7.11 -6.99
CA ILE A 87 -5.16 -5.77 -7.42
C ILE A 87 -4.12 -5.15 -8.36
N SER A 88 -2.84 -5.22 -8.01
CA SER A 88 -1.75 -4.72 -8.86
C SER A 88 -1.68 -5.45 -10.21
N LEU A 89 -1.84 -6.77 -10.23
CA LEU A 89 -1.83 -7.56 -11.45
C LEU A 89 -2.98 -7.17 -12.39
N ILE A 90 -4.19 -6.97 -11.87
CA ILE A 90 -5.32 -6.50 -12.68
C ILE A 90 -5.09 -5.08 -13.19
N ALA A 91 -4.58 -4.18 -12.34
CA ALA A 91 -4.25 -2.81 -12.74
C ALA A 91 -3.19 -2.77 -13.87
N ILE A 92 -2.23 -3.68 -13.85
CA ILE A 92 -1.24 -3.83 -14.93
C ILE A 92 -1.93 -4.35 -16.20
N ILE A 93 -2.77 -5.39 -16.11
CA ILE A 93 -3.46 -5.95 -17.28
C ILE A 93 -4.29 -4.89 -18.01
N ILE A 94 -5.03 -4.03 -17.29
CA ILE A 94 -5.86 -2.99 -17.91
C ILE A 94 -5.06 -1.82 -18.50
N THR A 95 -3.80 -1.63 -18.08
CA THR A 95 -2.93 -0.54 -18.56
C THR A 95 -1.94 -0.99 -19.65
N ILE A 96 -1.83 -2.29 -19.92
CA ILE A 96 -0.92 -2.81 -20.97
C ILE A 96 -1.34 -2.28 -22.36
N PRO A 97 -0.38 -1.74 -23.15
CA PRO A 97 -0.65 -1.33 -24.53
C PRO A 97 -1.05 -2.56 -25.36
N GLY A 98 -2.26 -2.54 -25.94
CA GLY A 98 -2.84 -3.66 -26.69
C GLY A 98 -4.17 -4.16 -26.14
N VAL A 99 -4.57 -3.76 -24.93
CA VAL A 99 -5.90 -4.03 -24.38
C VAL A 99 -6.88 -2.94 -24.82
N PRO A 100 -8.10 -3.30 -25.30
CA PRO A 100 -9.10 -2.31 -25.69
C PRO A 100 -9.45 -1.40 -24.50
N GLY A 101 -9.22 -0.09 -24.65
CA GLY A 101 -9.46 0.91 -23.61
C GLY A 101 -8.24 1.27 -22.76
N ALA A 102 -7.06 0.66 -22.97
CA ALA A 102 -5.85 0.96 -22.20
C ALA A 102 -5.41 2.43 -22.29
N GLU A 103 -5.50 3.05 -23.47
CA GLU A 103 -5.16 4.48 -23.65
C GLU A 103 -6.08 5.40 -22.85
N PHE A 104 -7.39 5.12 -22.88
CA PHE A 104 -8.36 5.88 -22.10
C PHE A 104 -8.12 5.70 -20.60
N VAL A 105 -7.90 4.47 -20.14
CA VAL A 105 -7.60 4.16 -18.74
C VAL A 105 -6.35 4.89 -18.28
N SER A 106 -5.26 4.83 -19.04
CA SER A 106 -4.01 5.50 -18.70
C SER A 106 -4.18 7.01 -18.66
N ALA A 107 -4.86 7.61 -19.64
CA ALA A 107 -5.07 9.06 -19.70
C ALA A 107 -5.92 9.59 -18.53
N GLU A 108 -6.91 8.83 -18.08
CA GLU A 108 -7.74 9.21 -16.93
C GLU A 108 -7.03 8.98 -15.60
N VAL A 109 -6.23 7.92 -15.47
CA VAL A 109 -5.44 7.64 -14.26
C VAL A 109 -4.24 8.61 -14.13
N ASP A 110 -3.68 9.12 -15.22
CA ASP A 110 -2.60 10.12 -15.20
C ASP A 110 -3.02 11.45 -14.55
N LYS A 111 -4.32 11.75 -14.47
CA LYS A 111 -4.86 12.91 -13.74
C LYS A 111 -4.77 12.73 -12.22
N LEU A 112 -4.46 11.51 -11.75
CA LEU A 112 -4.28 11.18 -10.35
C LEU A 112 -2.79 11.11 -10.00
N ASN A 113 -2.42 11.79 -8.92
CA ASN A 113 -1.09 11.70 -8.38
C ASN A 113 -1.02 10.62 -7.31
N PHE A 114 -0.32 9.52 -7.61
CA PHE A 114 -0.17 8.39 -6.69
C PHE A 114 0.47 8.76 -5.34
N LEU A 115 1.37 9.75 -5.30
CA LEU A 115 1.96 10.22 -4.03
C LEU A 115 0.93 10.98 -3.18
N ALA A 116 0.08 11.79 -3.83
CA ALA A 116 -1.03 12.44 -3.15
C ALA A 116 -2.01 11.39 -2.58
N LEU A 117 -2.35 10.36 -3.34
CA LEU A 117 -3.20 9.25 -2.90
C LEU A 117 -2.61 8.45 -1.73
N ALA A 118 -1.28 8.34 -1.63
CA ALA A 118 -0.62 7.65 -0.52
C ALA A 118 -0.69 8.44 0.80
N THR A 119 -0.89 9.76 0.73
CA THR A 119 -0.80 10.65 1.89
C THR A 119 -1.86 10.35 2.97
N PRO A 120 -3.15 10.18 2.66
CA PRO A 120 -4.15 9.79 3.67
C PRO A 120 -3.88 8.43 4.32
N ALA A 121 -3.36 7.47 3.55
CA ALA A 121 -3.03 6.14 4.07
C ALA A 121 -1.86 6.21 5.06
N LEU A 122 -0.81 6.98 4.72
CA LEU A 122 0.33 7.20 5.62
C LEU A 122 -0.06 8.02 6.86
N ALA A 123 -0.91 9.04 6.70
CA ALA A 123 -1.43 9.82 7.82
C ALA A 123 -2.26 8.95 8.78
N TYR A 124 -3.17 8.13 8.24
CA TYR A 124 -3.93 7.16 9.04
C TYR A 124 -3.00 6.15 9.71
N GLY A 125 -2.00 5.62 9.00
CA GLY A 125 -1.00 4.71 9.59
C GLY A 125 -0.23 5.34 10.74
N GLY A 126 0.12 6.62 10.63
CA GLY A 126 0.77 7.38 11.70
C GLY A 126 -0.16 7.67 12.88
N LEU A 127 -1.44 7.98 12.61
CA LEU A 127 -2.45 8.25 13.65
C LEU A 127 -2.95 6.98 14.35
N ALA A 128 -2.93 5.84 13.67
CA ALA A 128 -3.38 4.54 14.18
C ALA A 128 -2.34 3.86 15.10
N LEU A 129 -1.18 4.48 15.31
CA LEU A 129 -0.11 3.96 16.15
C LEU A 129 -0.56 3.93 17.63
N THR A 130 -0.52 2.77 18.29
CA THR A 130 -0.96 2.64 19.69
C THR A 130 0.15 3.00 20.68
N ARG A 131 -0.18 3.01 21.98
CA ARG A 131 0.78 3.30 23.05
C ARG A 131 1.96 2.34 23.06
N ASN A 132 1.73 1.08 22.68
CA ASN A 132 2.76 0.06 22.71
C ASN A 132 3.81 0.29 21.61
N GLU A 133 3.38 0.61 20.38
CA GLU A 133 4.27 0.93 19.28
C GLU A 133 5.08 2.20 19.57
N PHE A 134 4.48 3.19 20.24
CA PHE A 134 5.22 4.37 20.70
C PHE A 134 6.27 4.04 21.77
N GLU A 135 5.96 3.16 22.73
CA GLU A 135 6.93 2.69 23.73
C GLU A 135 8.07 1.89 23.09
N ILE A 136 7.78 1.07 22.08
CA ILE A 136 8.80 0.36 21.28
C ILE A 136 9.66 1.36 20.53
N ALA A 137 9.05 2.35 19.87
CA ALA A 137 9.78 3.42 19.19
C ALA A 137 10.66 4.23 20.15
N ARG A 138 10.22 4.46 21.39
CA ARG A 138 11.02 5.16 22.40
C ARG A 138 12.20 4.33 22.90
N ARG A 139 12.02 3.03 23.14
CA ARG A 139 13.09 2.15 23.66
C ARG A 139 14.08 1.72 22.58
N SER A 140 13.59 1.48 21.36
CA SER A 140 14.36 0.89 20.25
C SER A 140 14.47 1.80 19.03
N GLY A 141 13.99 3.04 19.08
CA GLY A 141 13.90 3.95 17.93
C GLY A 141 15.22 4.17 17.20
N TRP A 142 16.33 4.32 17.93
CA TRP A 142 17.64 4.48 17.30
C TRP A 142 18.03 3.29 16.41
N LYS A 143 17.68 2.06 16.81
CA LYS A 143 17.90 0.86 16.00
C LYS A 143 16.98 0.83 14.79
N ILE A 144 15.71 1.22 14.96
CA ILE A 144 14.72 1.29 13.88
C ILE A 144 15.17 2.30 12.80
N VAL A 145 15.68 3.47 13.20
CA VAL A 145 16.18 4.50 12.27
C VAL A 145 17.36 3.97 11.44
N ILE A 146 18.32 3.30 12.08
CA ILE A 146 19.46 2.71 11.36
C ILE A 146 18.97 1.66 10.35
N VAL A 147 18.08 0.76 10.76
CA VAL A 147 17.51 -0.25 9.86
C VAL A 147 16.75 0.41 8.70
N ALA A 148 15.96 1.44 8.97
CA ALA A 148 15.24 2.18 7.92
C ALA A 148 16.20 2.83 6.92
N ILE A 149 17.29 3.47 7.37
CA ILE A 149 18.31 4.03 6.49
C ILE A 149 18.98 2.93 5.65
N CYS A 150 19.37 1.81 6.27
CA CYS A 150 19.96 0.68 5.57
C CYS A 150 19.01 0.10 4.51
N VAL A 151 17.71 -0.04 4.82
CA VAL A 151 16.70 -0.53 3.87
C VAL A 151 16.51 0.47 2.72
N MET A 152 16.36 1.76 3.00
CA MET A 152 16.21 2.79 1.97
C MET A 152 17.41 2.84 1.02
N ILE A 153 18.64 2.81 1.57
CA ILE A 153 19.87 2.76 0.77
C ILE A 153 19.91 1.45 -0.03
N GLY A 154 19.60 0.32 0.60
CA GLY A 154 19.62 -0.99 -0.06
C GLY A 154 18.65 -1.09 -1.24
N THR A 155 17.41 -0.65 -1.08
CA THR A 155 16.40 -0.66 -2.14
C THR A 155 16.79 0.28 -3.29
N TYR A 156 17.27 1.48 -2.98
CA TYR A 156 17.69 2.43 -4.00
C TYR A 156 18.92 1.93 -4.76
N LEU A 157 19.97 1.51 -4.05
CA LEU A 157 21.22 1.07 -4.66
C LEU A 157 21.03 -0.24 -5.43
N GLY A 158 20.23 -1.18 -4.89
CA GLY A 158 19.87 -2.41 -5.59
C GLY A 158 19.14 -2.12 -6.92
N SER A 159 18.17 -1.20 -6.91
CA SER A 159 17.47 -0.77 -8.13
C SER A 159 18.43 -0.10 -9.13
N ALA A 160 19.34 0.75 -8.65
CA ALA A 160 20.34 1.41 -9.49
C ALA A 160 21.32 0.42 -10.13
N VAL A 161 21.78 -0.59 -9.40
CA VAL A 161 22.68 -1.64 -9.93
C VAL A 161 21.98 -2.47 -11.01
N VAL A 162 20.72 -2.86 -10.79
CA VAL A 162 19.94 -3.60 -11.80
C VAL A 162 19.72 -2.75 -13.05
N ALA A 163 19.41 -1.45 -12.90
CA ALA A 163 19.26 -0.54 -14.01
C ALA A 163 20.58 -0.37 -14.81
N ASP A 164 21.71 -0.17 -14.13
CA ASP A 164 23.03 -0.05 -14.75
C ASP A 164 23.42 -1.34 -15.49
N LEU A 165 23.15 -2.51 -14.90
CA LEU A 165 23.40 -3.80 -15.54
C LEU A 165 22.55 -3.98 -16.80
N MET A 166 21.25 -3.66 -16.75
CA MET A 166 20.36 -3.77 -17.92
C MET A 166 20.77 -2.80 -19.03
N LEU A 167 21.20 -1.58 -18.68
CA LEU A 167 21.70 -0.60 -19.63
C LEU A 167 22.98 -1.07 -20.32
N ARG A 168 23.92 -1.70 -19.61
CA ARG A 168 25.15 -2.27 -20.20
C ARG A 168 24.91 -3.50 -21.09
N ILE A 169 23.80 -4.21 -20.87
CA ILE A 169 23.44 -5.39 -21.67
C ILE A 169 22.66 -4.98 -22.92
N THR A 170 21.83 -3.93 -22.83
CA THR A 170 20.91 -3.51 -23.90
C THR A 170 21.47 -2.36 -24.76
N GLY A 171 22.34 -1.53 -24.20
CA GLY A 171 23.07 -0.45 -24.89
C GLY A 171 24.48 -0.86 -25.25
#